data_AF-A0A535VDM0-F1
#
_entry.id   AF-A0A535VDM0-F1
#
_cell.length_a   1.000
_cell.length_b   1.000
_cell.length_c   1.000
_cell.angle_alpha   90.00
_cell.angle_beta   90.00
_cell.angle_gamma   90.00
#
_symmetry.space_group_name_H-M   'P 1'
#
loop_
_entity.id
_entity.type
_entity.pdbx_description
1 polymer ?
#
loop_
_entity_poly.entity_id
_entity_poly.type
_entity_poly.pdbx_seq_one_letter_code
_entity_poly.pdbx_strand_id
1 'polypeptide(L)' 'MAEELPLQRVEITFVGVPPTQQVERALGVSEVEVQGRTLRCTVHGSFQPFLEALRGHEVIGFKSVHSGG' A
#
# COMPACT_ATOMS: atom_id res chain seq x y z
N MET A 1 15.08 -6.42 -20.16
CA MET A 1 15.52 -6.42 -18.76
C MET A 1 14.32 -5.95 -17.96
N ALA A 2 13.74 -6.78 -17.11
CA ALA A 2 12.77 -6.28 -16.14
C ALA A 2 13.60 -5.62 -15.06
N GLU A 3 13.69 -4.29 -15.09
CA GLU A 3 14.17 -3.53 -13.95
C GLU A 3 13.29 -3.95 -12.78
N GLU A 4 13.87 -4.63 -11.79
CA GLU A 4 13.19 -5.04 -10.57
C GLU A 4 12.78 -3.75 -9.87
N LEU A 5 11.53 -3.30 -10.14
CA LEU A 5 11.00 -2.09 -9.55
C LEU A 5 11.17 -2.17 -8.04
N PRO A 6 11.63 -1.08 -7.38
CA PRO A 6 11.84 -1.08 -5.95
C PRO A 6 10.57 -1.55 -5.26
N LEU A 7 10.72 -2.66 -4.54
CA LEU A 7 9.61 -3.38 -3.94
C LEU A 7 9.53 -2.93 -2.49
N GLN A 8 8.45 -2.23 -2.16
CA GLN A 8 8.25 -1.69 -0.82
C GLN A 8 7.00 -2.30 -0.20
N ARG A 9 7.21 -3.08 0.86
CA ARG A 9 6.10 -3.62 1.63
C ARG A 9 5.60 -2.55 2.59
N VAL A 10 4.34 -2.19 2.45
CA VAL A 10 3.66 -1.18 3.27
C VAL A 10 2.66 -1.86 4.18
N GLU A 11 2.61 -1.42 5.42
CA GLU A 11 1.59 -1.75 6.40
C GLU A 11 0.93 -0.45 6.88
N ILE A 12 -0.39 -0.38 6.78
CA ILE A 12 -1.18 0.79 7.14
C ILE A 12 -2.26 0.38 8.12
N THR A 13 -2.40 1.14 9.19
CA THR A 13 -3.52 1.01 10.12
C THR A 13 -4.46 2.19 9.97
N PHE A 14 -5.75 1.91 9.82
CA PHE A 14 -6.80 2.91 9.67
C PHE A 14 -7.64 3.03 10.94
N VAL A 15 -8.28 4.19 11.13
CA VAL A 15 -9.31 4.34 12.18
C VAL A 15 -10.55 3.49 11.86
N GLY A 16 -10.95 3.51 10.58
CA GLY A 16 -12.12 2.83 10.06
C GLY A 16 -11.79 1.63 9.16
N VAL A 17 -12.71 1.33 8.25
CA VAL A 17 -12.53 0.26 7.27
C VAL A 17 -11.50 0.68 6.22
N PRO A 18 -10.46 -0.14 5.96
CA PRO A 18 -9.45 0.16 4.95
C PRO A 18 -10.06 0.14 3.53
N PRO A 19 -9.58 1.00 2.62
CA PRO A 19 -10.07 1.08 1.24
C PRO A 19 -9.50 -0.02 0.33
N THR A 20 -9.72 -1.29 0.67
CA THR A 20 -9.11 -2.44 -0.03
C THR A 20 -9.29 -2.39 -1.54
N GLN A 21 -10.52 -2.21 -2.02
CA GLN A 21 -10.81 -2.17 -3.46
C GLN A 21 -10.13 -1.01 -4.19
N GLN A 22 -9.92 0.12 -3.52
CA GLN A 22 -9.28 1.29 -4.14
C GLN A 22 -7.78 1.03 -4.24
N VAL A 23 -7.20 0.44 -3.21
CA VAL A 23 -5.79 0.05 -3.16
C VAL A 23 -5.48 -1.06 -4.16
N GLU A 24 -6.32 -2.08 -4.30
CA GLU A 24 -6.18 -3.13 -5.32
C GLU A 24 -6.23 -2.60 -6.76
N ARG A 25 -6.89 -1.47 -6.98
CA ARG A 25 -6.97 -0.80 -8.29
C ARG A 25 -5.86 0.21 -8.52
N ALA A 26 -5.05 0.51 -7.51
CA ALA A 26 -3.96 1.46 -7.63
C ALA A 26 -2.84 0.87 -8.50
N LEU A 27 -2.33 1.68 -9.42
CA LEU A 27 -1.23 1.28 -10.29
C LEU A 27 0.04 1.05 -9.47
N GLY A 28 0.70 -0.08 -9.73
CA GLY A 28 1.91 -0.47 -9.02
C GLY A 28 1.64 -1.02 -7.62
N VAL A 29 0.41 -1.42 -7.28
CA VAL A 29 0.11 -2.08 -6.01
C VAL A 29 -0.26 -3.54 -6.24
N SER A 30 0.33 -4.42 -5.44
CA SER A 30 0.13 -5.88 -5.47
C SER A 30 0.05 -6.43 -4.04
N GLU A 31 -0.28 -7.72 -3.91
CA GLU A 31 -0.30 -8.45 -2.62
C GLU A 31 -1.09 -7.71 -1.52
N VAL A 32 -2.29 -7.23 -1.87
CA VAL A 32 -3.14 -6.51 -0.92
C VAL A 32 -3.80 -7.51 0.03
N GLU A 33 -3.48 -7.40 1.31
CA GLU A 33 -4.05 -8.19 2.39
C GLU A 33 -4.68 -7.26 3.42
N VAL A 34 -5.83 -7.66 3.98
CA VAL A 34 -6.49 -6.89 5.03
C VAL A 34 -6.75 -7.76 6.24
N GLN A 35 -6.30 -7.27 7.39
CA GLN A 35 -6.52 -7.87 8.69
C GLN A 35 -7.20 -6.84 9.60
N GLY A 36 -8.53 -6.87 9.61
CA GLY A 36 -9.36 -5.91 10.35
C GLY A 36 -9.18 -4.49 9.84
N ARG A 37 -8.47 -3.66 10.61
CA ARG A 37 -8.16 -2.26 10.28
C ARG A 37 -6.76 -2.05 9.71
N THR A 38 -6.01 -3.13 9.55
CA THR A 38 -4.66 -3.09 9.00
C THR A 38 -4.69 -3.59 7.56
N LEU A 39 -4.16 -2.79 6.65
CA LEU A 39 -3.92 -3.15 5.26
C LEU A 39 -2.42 -3.37 5.05
N ARG A 40 -2.05 -4.45 4.40
CA ARG A 40 -0.69 -4.74 3.97
C ARG A 40 -0.69 -4.85 2.46
N CYS A 41 0.28 -4.24 1.80
CA CYS A 41 0.42 -4.32 0.36
C CYS A 41 1.86 -4.14 -0.07
N THR A 42 2.15 -4.55 -1.29
CA THR A 42 3.43 -4.32 -1.95
C THR A 42 3.25 -3.20 -2.96
N VAL A 43 4.05 -2.14 -2.83
CA VAL A 43 4.11 -1.06 -3.81
C VAL A 43 5.35 -1.23 -4.67
N HIS A 44 5.17 -1.15 -5.98
CA HIS A 44 6.18 -1.25 -7.02
C HIS A 44 6.36 0.14 -7.66
N GLY A 45 7.56 0.70 -7.51
CA GLY A 45 7.85 2.02 -8.07
C GLY A 45 7.30 3.17 -7.21
N SER A 46 6.42 3.99 -7.77
CA SER A 46 5.96 5.22 -7.10
C SER A 46 4.78 4.99 -6.15
N PHE A 47 4.79 5.65 -5.00
CA PHE A 47 3.68 5.66 -4.05
C PHE A 47 2.51 6.55 -4.45
N GLN A 48 2.63 7.36 -5.51
CA GLN A 48 1.60 8.36 -5.81
C GLN A 48 0.20 7.74 -6.07
N PRO A 49 0.04 6.72 -6.94
CA PRO A 49 -1.26 6.09 -7.15
C PRO A 49 -1.81 5.44 -5.88
N PHE A 50 -0.91 4.92 -5.05
CA PHE A 50 -1.25 4.31 -3.76
C PHE A 50 -1.79 5.36 -2.78
N LEU A 51 -1.10 6.50 -2.62
CA LEU A 51 -1.56 7.59 -1.75
C LEU A 51 -2.90 8.18 -2.22
N GLU A 52 -3.13 8.25 -3.53
CA GLU A 52 -4.41 8.66 -4.09
C GLU A 52 -5.54 7.69 -3.71
N ALA A 53 -5.28 6.38 -3.69
CA ALA A 53 -6.24 5.37 -3.24
C ALA A 53 -6.53 5.42 -1.74
N LEU A 54 -5.65 6.04 -0.94
CA LEU A 54 -5.90 6.26 0.49
C LEU A 54 -6.66 7.56 0.77
N ARG A 55 -6.86 8.41 -0.24
CA ARG A 55 -7.42 9.75 -0.07
C ARG A 55 -8.83 9.67 0.52
N GLY A 56 -9.06 10.41 1.60
CA GLY A 56 -10.34 10.43 2.32
C GLY A 56 -10.46 9.36 3.41
N HIS A 57 -9.44 8.51 3.59
CA HIS A 57 -9.37 7.55 4.69
C HIS A 57 -8.35 8.01 5.74
N GLU A 58 -8.76 8.02 7.01
CA GLU A 58 -7.88 8.41 8.10
C GLU A 58 -6.92 7.27 8.47
N VAL A 59 -5.62 7.58 8.42
CA VAL A 59 -4.52 6.66 8.71
C VAL A 59 -3.89 7.02 10.05
N ILE A 60 -3.76 6.04 10.94
CA ILE A 60 -3.15 6.20 12.27
C ILE A 60 -1.79 5.50 12.40
N GLY A 61 -1.43 4.68 11.43
CA GLY A 61 -0.12 4.05 11.36
C GLY A 61 0.28 3.80 9.93
N PHE A 62 1.50 4.17 9.57
CA PHE A 62 2.07 3.91 8.25
C PHE A 62 3.51 3.42 8.43
N LYS A 63 3.78 2.20 7.97
CA LYS A 63 5.11 1.61 7.96
C LYS A 63 5.44 1.16 6.56
N SER A 64 6.60 1.55 6.05
CA SER A 64 7.15 1.04 4.80
C SER A 64 8.47 0.36 5.08
N VAL A 65 8.59 -0.92 4.72
CA VAL A 65 9.86 -1.64 4.72
C VAL A 65 10.36 -1.65 3.29
N HIS A 66 11.46 -0.95 3.04
CA HIS A 66 12.16 -1.02 1.77
C HIS A 66 12.94 -2.33 1.76
N SER A 67 12.51 -3.28 0.92
CA SER A 67 13.34 -4.43 0.56
C SER A 67 14.36 -3.97 -0.47
N GLY A 68 15.40 -3.27 0.00
CA GLY A 68 16.63 -3.03 -0.76
C GLY A 68 17.71 -3.91 -0.17
N GLY A 69 18.41 -4.67 -1.02
CA GLY A 69 19.60 -5.43 -0.65
C GLY A 69 20.76 -4.56 -0.22
#